data_AF-A0A124JYC5-F1
#
_entry.id   AF-A0A124JYC5-F1
#
_cell.length_a   1.000
_cell.length_b   1.000
_cell.length_c   1.000
_cell.angle_alpha   90.00
_cell.angle_beta   90.00
_cell.angle_gamma   90.00
#
_symmetry.space_group_name_H-M   'P 1'
#
loop_
_entity.id
_entity.type
_entity.pdbx_description
1 polymer ?
#
loop_
_entity_poly.entity_id
_entity_poly.type
_entity_poly.pdbx_seq_one_letter_code
_entity_poly.pdbx_strand_id
1 'polypeptide(L)'
;MTGVAHHVDTTAKLVTMINQIARNLVHDKDQVAAVADHVHAFWSMRMQEQLLAHGPDGLDAVAIAALERLALGASSPNRNRAADVLDNGCDAG
;
A
#
# COMPACT_ATOMS: atom_id res chain seq x y z
N MET A 1 -15.25 -31.85 -6.30
CA MET A 1 -15.80 -30.64 -6.94
C MET A 1 -14.81 -29.51 -6.73
N THR A 2 -14.45 -28.84 -7.81
CA THR A 2 -13.28 -27.99 -8.05
C THR A 2 -13.16 -26.84 -7.06
N GLY A 3 -11.99 -26.69 -6.42
CA GLY A 3 -11.62 -25.48 -5.69
C GLY A 3 -11.43 -24.34 -6.70
N VAL A 4 -12.45 -23.51 -6.87
CA VAL A 4 -12.36 -22.31 -7.69
C VAL A 4 -11.53 -21.31 -6.91
N ALA A 5 -10.32 -21.07 -7.40
CA ALA A 5 -9.50 -19.96 -6.95
C ALA A 5 -10.33 -18.67 -7.04
N HIS A 6 -10.56 -18.01 -5.91
CA HIS A 6 -11.15 -16.67 -5.78
C HIS A 6 -10.25 -15.57 -6.40
N HIS A 7 -9.42 -15.88 -7.39
CA HIS A 7 -8.28 -15.05 -7.77
C HIS A 7 -8.61 -13.97 -8.81
N VAL A 8 -9.68 -14.13 -9.59
CA VAL A 8 -9.96 -13.28 -10.76
C VAL A 8 -10.69 -11.97 -10.41
N ASP A 9 -11.41 -11.91 -9.29
CA ASP A 9 -12.16 -10.70 -8.87
C ASP A 9 -11.36 -9.76 -7.95
N THR A 10 -10.11 -10.12 -7.63
CA THR A 10 -9.31 -9.40 -6.63
C THR A 10 -8.77 -8.08 -7.17
N THR A 11 -8.15 -8.06 -8.36
CA THR A 11 -7.44 -6.88 -8.86
C THR A 11 -8.39 -5.74 -9.25
N ALA A 12 -9.47 -6.02 -9.99
CA ALA A 12 -10.46 -4.99 -10.34
C ALA A 12 -11.10 -4.35 -9.10
N LYS A 13 -11.27 -5.14 -8.03
CA LYS A 13 -11.73 -4.65 -6.74
C LYS A 13 -10.67 -3.78 -6.06
N LEU A 14 -9.40 -4.15 -6.09
CA LEU A 14 -8.30 -3.31 -5.59
C LEU A 14 -8.23 -1.98 -6.35
N VAL A 15 -8.33 -1.99 -7.68
CA VAL A 15 -8.40 -0.79 -8.53
C VAL A 15 -9.58 0.11 -8.11
N THR A 16 -10.76 -0.49 -7.92
CA THR A 16 -11.94 0.25 -7.46
C THR A 16 -11.72 0.86 -6.08
N MET A 17 -11.14 0.11 -5.14
CA MET A 17 -10.90 0.56 -3.78
C MET A 17 -9.87 1.70 -3.70
N ILE A 18 -8.73 1.59 -4.39
CA ILE A 18 -7.71 2.65 -4.36
C ILE A 18 -8.24 3.94 -4.99
N ASN A 19 -9.05 3.84 -6.04
CA ASN A 19 -9.73 4.99 -6.64
C ASN A 19 -10.78 5.60 -5.68
N GLN A 20 -11.50 4.78 -4.91
CA GLN A 20 -12.42 5.26 -3.87
C GLN A 20 -11.68 5.98 -2.74
N ILE A 21 -10.53 5.45 -2.30
CA ILE A 21 -9.67 6.08 -1.30
C ILE A 21 -9.18 7.43 -1.82
N ALA A 22 -8.71 7.51 -3.07
CA ALA A 22 -8.30 8.76 -3.70
C ALA A 22 -9.42 9.79 -3.69
N ARG A 23 -10.65 9.41 -4.09
CA ARG A 23 -11.81 10.31 -4.06
C ARG A 23 -12.18 10.77 -2.64
N ASN A 24 -12.08 9.89 -1.66
CA ASN A 24 -12.39 10.23 -0.26
C ASN A 24 -11.37 11.22 0.33
N LEU A 25 -10.11 11.15 -0.12
CA LEU A 25 -9.02 12.00 0.33
C LEU A 25 -8.82 13.27 -0.51
N VAL A 26 -9.78 13.63 -1.37
CA VAL A 26 -9.68 14.80 -2.27
C VAL A 26 -9.50 16.14 -1.56
N HIS A 27 -9.89 16.23 -0.29
CA HIS A 27 -9.75 17.44 0.52
C HIS A 27 -8.42 17.55 1.25
N ASP A 28 -7.56 16.54 1.13
CA ASP A 28 -6.25 16.54 1.77
C ASP A 28 -5.27 17.47 1.04
N LYS A 29 -4.32 18.05 1.79
CA LYS A 29 -3.37 19.03 1.21
C LYS A 29 -2.39 18.39 0.24
N ASP A 30 -2.01 17.14 0.50
CA ASP A 30 -1.24 16.28 -0.39
C ASP A 30 -2.00 14.95 -0.54
N GLN A 31 -2.98 14.97 -1.45
CA GLN A 31 -3.84 13.82 -1.73
C GLN A 31 -3.02 12.57 -2.11
N VAL A 32 -1.90 12.73 -2.82
CA VAL A 32 -1.03 11.61 -3.24
C VAL A 32 -0.33 11.01 -2.03
N ALA A 33 0.22 11.82 -1.12
CA ALA A 33 0.81 11.34 0.12
C ALA A 33 -0.21 10.60 0.99
N ALA A 34 -1.41 11.17 1.14
CA ALA A 34 -2.46 10.61 1.98
C ALA A 34 -2.93 9.24 1.46
N VAL A 35 -3.09 9.08 0.13
CA VAL A 35 -3.43 7.80 -0.48
C VAL A 35 -2.31 6.78 -0.28
N ALA A 36 -1.05 7.17 -0.51
CA ALA A 36 0.10 6.29 -0.31
C ALA A 36 0.21 5.80 1.14
N ASP A 37 0.09 6.70 2.12
CA ASP A 37 0.12 6.37 3.55
C ASP A 37 -1.02 5.41 3.93
N HIS A 38 -2.24 5.69 3.47
CA HIS A 38 -3.39 4.82 3.72
C HIS A 38 -3.19 3.42 3.13
N VAL A 39 -2.73 3.31 1.89
CA VAL A 39 -2.43 2.02 1.26
C VAL A 39 -1.32 1.31 2.03
N HIS A 40 -0.26 2.01 2.44
CA HIS A 40 0.82 1.40 3.22
C HIS A 40 0.36 0.88 4.58
N ALA A 41 -0.49 1.63 5.28
CA ALA A 41 -0.95 1.31 6.63
C ALA A 41 -1.97 0.15 6.65
N PHE A 42 -2.88 0.10 5.67
CA PHE A 42 -4.00 -0.83 5.70
C PHE A 42 -3.86 -2.01 4.73
N TRP A 43 -3.03 -1.91 3.69
CA TRP A 43 -2.90 -2.97 2.70
C TRP A 43 -1.66 -3.81 2.92
N SER A 44 -1.79 -5.12 2.74
CA SER A 44 -0.65 -6.04 2.73
C SER A 44 0.24 -5.83 1.50
N MET A 45 1.53 -6.16 1.64
CA MET A 45 2.52 -6.09 0.54
C MET A 45 2.02 -6.81 -0.72
N ARG A 46 1.38 -7.98 -0.56
CA ARG A 46 0.81 -8.76 -1.67
C ARG A 46 -0.24 -7.99 -2.47
N MET A 47 -1.06 -7.14 -1.83
CA MET A 47 -2.07 -6.34 -2.54
C MET A 47 -1.43 -5.20 -3.33
N GLN A 48 -0.38 -4.59 -2.77
CA GLN A 48 0.41 -3.55 -3.46
C GLN A 48 1.12 -4.13 -4.68
N GLU A 49 1.76 -5.30 -4.54
CA GLU A 49 2.41 -6.03 -5.64
C GLU A 49 1.41 -6.39 -6.76
N GLN A 50 0.18 -6.78 -6.42
CA GLN A 50 -0.85 -7.06 -7.42
C GLN A 50 -1.23 -5.82 -8.24
N LEU A 51 -1.37 -4.66 -7.59
CA LEU A 51 -1.63 -3.39 -8.31
C LEU A 51 -0.44 -2.97 -9.16
N LEU A 52 0.78 -3.08 -8.64
CA LEU A 52 2.00 -2.76 -9.38
C LEU A 52 2.17 -3.66 -10.61
N ALA A 53 1.85 -4.95 -10.50
CA ALA A 53 1.91 -5.90 -11.60
C ALA A 53 0.77 -5.70 -12.63
N HIS A 54 -0.40 -5.24 -12.19
CA HIS A 54 -1.53 -4.91 -13.07
C HIS A 54 -1.24 -3.67 -13.94
N GLY A 55 -0.51 -2.71 -13.40
CA GLY A 55 -0.17 -1.47 -14.10
C GLY A 55 -1.28 -0.40 -14.01
N PRO A 56 -1.18 0.67 -14.80
CA PRO A 56 -2.03 1.87 -14.65
C PRO A 56 -3.47 1.71 -15.16
N ASP A 57 -3.83 0.55 -15.71
CA ASP A 57 -5.15 0.36 -16.35
C ASP A 57 -6.29 0.46 -15.33
N GLY A 58 -7.20 1.43 -15.56
CA GLY A 58 -8.34 1.71 -14.69
C GLY A 58 -8.02 2.48 -13.40
N LEU A 59 -6.77 2.89 -13.17
CA LEU A 59 -6.38 3.68 -12.00
C LEU A 59 -6.51 5.20 -12.26
N ASP A 60 -6.97 5.92 -11.24
CA ASP A 60 -6.97 7.39 -11.28
C ASP A 60 -5.52 7.93 -11.21
N ALA A 61 -5.26 9.11 -11.80
CA ALA A 61 -3.91 9.69 -11.85
C ALA A 61 -3.25 9.84 -10.45
N VAL A 62 -4.06 10.13 -9.43
CA VAL A 62 -3.63 10.22 -8.03
C VAL A 62 -3.23 8.85 -7.48
N ALA A 63 -3.96 7.79 -7.83
CA ALA A 63 -3.65 6.42 -7.40
C ALA A 63 -2.35 5.93 -8.05
N ILE A 64 -2.12 6.26 -9.32
CA ILE A 64 -0.86 5.97 -10.03
C ILE A 64 0.31 6.66 -9.33
N ALA A 65 0.22 7.96 -9.09
CA ALA A 65 1.26 8.73 -8.40
C ALA A 65 1.53 8.21 -6.97
N ALA A 66 0.48 7.75 -6.27
CA ALA A 66 0.62 7.16 -4.94
C ALA A 66 1.36 5.82 -4.98
N LEU A 67 1.08 4.96 -5.96
CA LEU A 67 1.78 3.70 -6.16
C LEU A 67 3.25 3.91 -6.55
N GLU A 68 3.53 4.88 -7.41
CA GLU A 68 4.91 5.27 -7.74
C GLU A 68 5.68 5.74 -6.50
N ARG A 69 5.04 6.57 -5.67
CA ARG A 69 5.60 7.03 -4.39
C ARG A 69 5.87 5.87 -3.43
N LEU A 70 4.97 4.88 -3.37
CA LEU A 70 5.17 3.67 -2.58
C LEU A 70 6.34 2.83 -3.12
N ALA A 71 6.47 2.66 -4.44
CA ALA A 71 7.58 1.93 -5.04
C ALA A 71 8.93 2.61 -4.76
N LEU A 72 8.97 3.95 -4.73
CA LEU A 72 10.16 4.73 -4.37
C LEU A 72 10.46 4.69 -2.86
N GLY A 73 9.44 4.68 -2.00
CA GLY A 73 9.57 4.69 -0.54
C GLY A 73 9.74 3.31 0.11
N ALA A 74 9.31 2.23 -0.56
CA ALA A 74 9.43 0.85 -0.08
C ALA A 74 10.88 0.34 0.00
N SER A 75 11.85 1.11 -0.51
CA SER A 75 13.28 0.88 -0.28
C SER A 75 13.73 1.13 1.16
N SER A 76 12.82 1.50 2.09
CA SER A 76 13.14 1.64 3.51
C SER A 76 12.87 0.34 4.29
N PRO A 77 13.88 -0.29 4.93
CA PRO A 77 13.75 -1.61 5.52
C PRO A 77 13.09 -1.51 6.90
N ASN A 78 11.76 -1.44 6.95
CA ASN A 78 11.02 -1.72 8.18
C ASN A 78 9.70 -2.45 7.88
N ARG A 79 9.84 -3.65 7.33
CA ARG A 79 8.79 -4.68 7.36
C ARG A 79 8.89 -5.46 8.67
N ASN A 80 8.70 -4.79 9.82
CA ASN A 80 8.25 -5.36 11.11
C ASN A 80 8.51 -4.35 12.25
N ARG A 81 7.54 -3.48 12.54
CA ARG A 81 7.49 -2.77 13.84
C ARG A 81 6.50 -3.43 14.81
N ALA A 82 6.68 -4.74 14.96
CA ALA A 82 6.23 -5.51 16.12
C ALA A 82 7.42 -5.98 16.99
N ALA A 83 8.63 -5.41 16.80
CA ALA A 83 9.84 -5.83 17.51
C ALA A 83 10.81 -4.67 17.81
N ASP A 84 10.33 -3.56 18.36
CA ASP A 84 11.20 -2.58 19.05
C ASP A 84 10.89 -2.60 20.54
N VAL A 85 11.25 -3.73 21.16
CA VAL A 85 11.44 -3.88 22.60
C VAL A 85 12.78 -4.59 22.72
N LEU A 86 13.75 -3.90 23.33
CA LEU A 86 15.06 -4.37 23.79
C LEU A 86 16.21 -4.37 22.77
N ASP A 87 16.72 -3.19 22.45
CA ASP A 87 18.16 -2.98 22.35
C ASP A 87 18.50 -1.53 22.75
N ASN A 88 18.52 -1.28 24.06
CA ASN A 88 19.24 -0.14 24.61
C ASN A 88 20.45 -0.71 25.34
N GLY A 89 21.54 -0.89 24.60
CA GLY A 89 22.79 -1.41 25.12
C GLY A 89 23.49 -0.48 26.13
N CYS A 90 24.38 -1.11 26.88
CA CYS A 90 25.56 -0.58 27.58
C CYS A 90 25.41 0.11 28.97
N ASP A 91 25.71 -0.69 30.00
CA ASP A 91 26.84 -0.56 30.95
C ASP A 91 27.08 0.77 31.70
N ALA A 92 27.00 0.72 33.04
CA ALA A 92 28.07 1.13 33.99
C ALA A 92 27.52 1.29 35.43
N GLY A 93 28.12 0.59 36.41
CA GLY A 93 28.02 0.92 37.84
C GLY A 93 27.79 -0.25 38.78
#